data_AF-A0A7Y5G363-F1
#
_entry.id   AF-A0A7Y5G363-F1
#
_cell.length_a   1.000
_cell.length_b   1.000
_cell.length_c   1.000
_cell.angle_alpha   90.00
_cell.angle_beta   90.00
_cell.angle_gamma   90.00
#
_symmetry.space_group_name_H-M   'P 1'
#
loop_
_entity.id
_entity.type
_entity.pdbx_description
1 polymer ?
#
loop_
_entity_poly.entity_id
_entity_poly.type
_entity_poly.pdbx_seq_one_letter_code
_entity_poly.pdbx_strand_id
1 'polypeptide(L)'
;MDDIPPRILSTAPESNATRVSRATRLSFTFSEPLNRKSFEDAIFITPNPARSEDDAELQFKWRGKTVDVILPDSLREQRTYVVTVGTGVRDRRGV
;
A
#
# COMPACT_ATOMS: atom_id res chain seq x y z
N MET A 1 22.81 4.73 -16.44
CA MET A 1 21.51 4.08 -16.19
C MET A 1 21.40 3.83 -14.71
N ASP A 2 20.17 3.84 -14.20
CA ASP A 2 19.89 3.52 -12.81
C ASP A 2 19.13 2.20 -12.84
N ASP A 3 19.82 1.14 -12.43
CA ASP A 3 19.33 -0.24 -12.52
C ASP A 3 18.91 -0.76 -11.14
N ILE A 4 18.72 0.14 -10.17
CA ILE A 4 18.35 -0.22 -8.81
C ILE A 4 16.82 -0.23 -8.73
N PRO A 5 16.19 -1.40 -8.48
CA PRO A 5 14.75 -1.44 -8.34
C PRO A 5 14.31 -0.77 -7.03
N PRO A 6 13.09 -0.21 -6.99
CA PRO A 6 12.58 0.46 -5.82
C PRO A 6 12.45 -0.49 -4.62
N ARG A 7 12.76 0.00 -3.43
CA ARG A 7 12.63 -0.74 -2.16
C ARG A 7 11.72 -0.01 -1.20
N ILE A 8 10.95 -0.75 -0.42
CA ILE A 8 10.22 -0.19 0.71
C ILE A 8 11.23 0.09 1.83
N LEU A 9 11.32 1.36 2.25
CA LEU A 9 12.16 1.79 3.37
C LEU A 9 11.41 1.75 4.70
N SER A 10 10.11 2.08 4.69
CA SER A 10 9.26 2.03 5.88
C SER A 10 7.79 1.87 5.54
N THR A 11 7.04 1.33 6.50
CA THR A 11 5.58 1.23 6.45
C THR A 11 4.95 1.79 7.72
N ALA A 12 3.75 2.35 7.59
CA ALA A 12 2.90 2.70 8.73
C ALA A 12 1.47 2.16 8.47
N PRO A 13 0.91 1.28 9.31
CA PRO A 13 1.54 0.63 10.45
C PRO A 13 2.82 -0.14 10.10
N GLU A 14 3.70 -0.32 11.09
CA GLU A 14 4.88 -1.15 10.92
C GLU A 14 4.49 -2.61 10.64
N SER A 15 5.37 -3.36 9.98
CA SER A 15 5.15 -4.78 9.74
C SER A 15 4.94 -5.52 11.07
N ASN A 16 3.97 -6.43 11.10
CA ASN A 16 3.52 -7.16 12.30
C ASN A 16 2.91 -6.29 13.42
N ALA A 17 2.52 -5.04 13.13
CA ALA A 17 1.80 -4.21 14.11
C ALA A 17 0.51 -4.88 14.58
N THR A 18 0.28 -4.84 15.90
CA THR A 18 -0.95 -5.33 16.53
C THR A 18 -1.74 -4.14 17.09
N ARG A 19 -3.03 -4.36 17.38
CA ARG A 19 -3.92 -3.31 17.94
C ARG A 19 -3.97 -2.04 17.06
N VAL A 20 -3.91 -2.24 15.75
CA VAL A 20 -3.98 -1.17 14.75
C VAL A 20 -5.37 -0.51 14.78
N SER A 21 -5.41 0.82 14.67
CA SER A 21 -6.66 1.56 14.58
C SER A 21 -7.50 1.10 13.38
N ARG A 22 -8.81 0.97 13.58
CA ARG A 22 -9.73 0.58 12.49
C ARG A 22 -9.81 1.63 11.38
N ALA A 23 -9.56 2.90 11.72
CA ALA A 23 -9.50 4.02 10.79
C ALA A 23 -8.07 4.29 10.26
N THR A 24 -7.17 3.31 10.39
CA THR A 24 -5.78 3.46 9.91
C THR A 24 -5.73 3.75 8.42
N ARG A 25 -4.68 4.45 8.01
CA ARG A 25 -4.21 4.51 6.63
C ARG A 25 -2.96 3.66 6.53
N LEU A 26 -2.71 3.08 5.37
CA LEU A 26 -1.47 2.36 5.11
C LEU A 26 -0.52 3.30 4.38
N SER A 27 0.63 3.61 4.96
CA SER A 27 1.65 4.46 4.35
C SER A 27 2.86 3.64 3.99
N PHE A 28 3.39 3.85 2.79
CA PHE A 28 4.61 3.20 2.28
C PHE A 28 5.58 4.26 1.82
N THR A 29 6.82 4.23 2.31
CA THR A 29 7.90 5.09 1.83
C THR A 29 8.92 4.26 1.08
N PHE A 30 9.24 4.67 -0.15
CA PHE A 30 10.16 3.96 -1.04
C PHE A 30 11.54 4.64 -1.10
N SER A 31 12.52 3.91 -1.63
CA SER A 31 13.87 4.42 -1.93
C SER A 31 13.82 5.61 -2.89
N GLU A 32 12.86 5.60 -3.82
CA GLU A 32 12.76 6.54 -4.92
C GLU A 32 11.31 6.78 -5.38
N PRO A 33 11.05 7.80 -6.21
CA PRO A 33 9.73 8.01 -6.80
C PRO A 33 9.34 6.90 -7.78
N LEU A 34 8.12 6.37 -7.62
CA LEU A 34 7.61 5.25 -8.41
C LEU A 34 6.81 5.68 -9.64
N ASN A 35 6.65 4.74 -10.58
CA ASN A 35 5.49 4.71 -11.46
C ASN A 35 4.26 4.30 -10.63
N ARG A 36 3.30 5.22 -10.49
CA ARG A 36 2.15 5.05 -9.59
C ARG A 36 1.27 3.86 -9.95
N LYS A 37 0.94 3.72 -11.25
CA LYS A 37 0.13 2.62 -11.78
C LYS A 37 0.74 1.26 -11.43
N SER A 38 2.07 1.13 -11.54
CA SER A 38 2.77 -0.12 -11.21
C SER A 38 2.62 -0.53 -9.74
N PHE A 39 2.57 0.44 -8.81
CA PHE A 39 2.31 0.16 -7.39
C PHE A 39 0.84 -0.17 -7.14
N GLU A 40 -0.06 0.60 -7.73
CA GLU A 40 -1.51 0.41 -7.59
C GLU A 40 -1.96 -0.98 -8.08
N ASP A 41 -1.33 -1.49 -9.15
CA ASP A 41 -1.57 -2.84 -9.68
C ASP A 41 -0.88 -3.95 -8.87
N ALA A 42 0.11 -3.61 -8.04
CA ALA A 42 0.94 -4.57 -7.30
C ALA A 42 0.59 -4.68 -5.82
N ILE A 43 -0.33 -3.87 -5.29
CA ILE A 43 -0.72 -3.93 -3.88
C ILE A 43 -1.97 -4.79 -3.67
N PHE A 44 -1.87 -5.73 -2.72
CA PHE A 44 -2.94 -6.64 -2.36
C PHE A 44 -3.16 -6.64 -0.85
N ILE A 45 -4.42 -6.66 -0.41
CA ILE A 45 -4.79 -6.72 1.00
C ILE A 45 -5.68 -7.93 1.21
N THR A 46 -5.26 -8.85 2.08
CA THR A 46 -5.99 -10.08 2.39
C THR A 46 -6.26 -10.18 3.90
N PRO A 47 -7.50 -10.47 4.33
CA PRO A 47 -8.71 -10.54 3.51
C PRO A 47 -9.08 -9.17 2.93
N ASN A 48 -9.90 -9.16 1.87
CA ASN A 48 -10.36 -7.90 1.26
C ASN A 48 -10.99 -6.99 2.34
N PRO A 49 -10.49 -5.75 2.51
CA PRO A 49 -11.02 -4.81 3.49
C PRO A 49 -12.42 -4.27 3.13
N ALA A 50 -12.82 -4.32 1.86
CA ALA A 50 -14.17 -3.97 1.43
C ALA A 50 -15.24 -4.86 2.13
N ARG A 51 -16.42 -4.30 2.36
CA ARG A 51 -17.59 -4.95 2.95
C ARG A 51 -18.59 -5.39 1.90
N SER A 52 -18.73 -4.64 0.82
CA SER A 52 -19.61 -4.96 -0.30
C SER A 52 -18.88 -4.76 -1.64
N GLU A 53 -19.48 -5.25 -2.73
CA GLU A 53 -19.00 -4.96 -4.09
C GLU A 53 -19.23 -3.49 -4.48
N ASP A 54 -20.12 -2.79 -3.78
CA ASP A 54 -20.41 -1.37 -3.97
C ASP A 54 -19.47 -0.45 -3.18
N ASP A 55 -18.60 -1.02 -2.33
CA ASP A 55 -17.59 -0.23 -1.62
C ASP A 55 -16.63 0.42 -2.63
N ALA A 56 -16.14 1.61 -2.27
CA ALA A 56 -15.14 2.27 -3.09
C ALA A 56 -13.88 1.41 -3.29
N GLU A 57 -13.10 1.71 -4.32
CA GLU A 57 -11.77 1.13 -4.47
C GLU A 57 -10.78 1.77 -3.48
N LEU A 58 -9.60 1.17 -3.35
CA LEU A 58 -8.48 1.79 -2.62
C LEU A 58 -8.15 3.15 -3.24
N GLN A 59 -7.98 4.17 -2.40
CA GLN A 59 -7.53 5.48 -2.86
C GLN A 59 -6.07 5.70 -2.52
N PHE A 60 -5.33 6.32 -3.43
CA PHE A 60 -3.89 6.54 -3.30
C PHE A 60 -3.55 8.03 -3.24
N LYS A 61 -2.90 8.45 -2.16
CA LYS A 61 -2.39 9.83 -2.02
C LYS A 61 -0.87 9.83 -2.04
N TRP A 62 -0.32 10.32 -3.13
CA TRP A 62 1.13 10.34 -3.38
C TRP A 62 1.79 11.64 -2.91
N ARG A 63 2.93 11.52 -2.24
CA ARG A 63 3.82 12.62 -1.82
C ARG A 63 5.27 12.23 -2.07
N GLY A 64 5.82 12.65 -3.21
CA GLY A 64 7.18 12.30 -3.61
C GLY A 64 7.37 10.79 -3.76
N LYS A 65 8.10 10.18 -2.81
CA LYS A 65 8.40 8.74 -2.72
C LYS A 65 7.53 7.99 -1.72
N THR A 66 6.51 8.65 -1.17
CA THR A 66 5.58 8.08 -0.19
C THR A 66 4.17 8.02 -0.77
N VAL A 67 3.44 6.95 -0.44
CA VAL A 67 2.01 6.79 -0.78
C VAL A 67 1.22 6.43 0.46
N ASP A 68 0.14 7.16 0.70
CA ASP A 68 -0.90 6.78 1.64
C ASP A 68 -2.03 6.07 0.89
N VAL A 69 -2.26 4.81 1.22
CA VAL A 69 -3.37 3.99 0.76
C VAL A 69 -4.50 4.11 1.76
N ILE A 70 -5.63 4.59 1.28
CA ILE A 70 -6.85 4.80 2.05
C ILE A 70 -7.79 3.65 1.73
N LEU A 71 -8.16 2.92 2.78
CA LEU A 71 -9.09 1.82 2.68
C LEU A 71 -10.51 2.35 2.43
N PRO A 72 -11.34 1.61 1.68
CA PRO A 72 -12.70 2.06 1.39
C PRO A 72 -13.62 2.05 2.60
N ASP A 73 -13.30 1.23 3.61
CA ASP A 73 -14.01 1.17 4.88
C ASP A 73 -13.00 0.90 6.02
N SER A 74 -13.47 1.09 7.25
CA SER A 74 -12.75 0.75 8.47
C SER A 74 -12.46 -0.75 8.56
N LEU A 75 -11.27 -1.08 9.05
CA LEU A 75 -10.88 -2.47 9.33
C LEU A 75 -11.90 -3.13 10.27
N ARG A 76 -12.12 -4.42 10.05
CA ARG A 76 -12.97 -5.25 10.89
C ARG A 76 -12.25 -5.58 12.20
N GLU A 77 -13.01 -5.70 13.28
CA GLU A 77 -12.48 -6.04 14.59
C GLU A 77 -11.91 -7.47 14.62
N GLN A 78 -10.91 -7.67 15.48
CA GLN A 78 -10.30 -8.98 15.75
C GLN A 78 -9.86 -9.73 14.48
N ARG A 79 -9.39 -8.97 13.47
CA ARG A 79 -9.02 -9.52 12.17
C ARG A 79 -7.60 -9.13 11.80
N THR A 80 -6.83 -10.13 11.39
CA THR A 80 -5.49 -9.93 10.83
C THR A 80 -5.62 -9.61 9.35
N TYR A 81 -4.96 -8.53 8.92
CA TYR A 81 -4.83 -8.15 7.52
C TYR A 81 -3.38 -8.27 7.12
N VAL A 82 -3.14 -8.90 5.97
CA VAL A 82 -1.84 -9.02 5.32
C VAL A 82 -1.86 -8.10 4.12
N VAL A 83 -0.89 -7.18 4.07
CA VAL A 83 -0.68 -6.31 2.93
C VAL A 83 0.56 -6.79 2.19
N THR A 84 0.42 -7.11 0.92
CA THR A 84 1.49 -7.58 0.06
C THR A 84 1.71 -6.57 -1.04
N VAL A 85 2.96 -6.17 -1.23
CA VAL A 85 3.40 -5.39 -2.39
C VAL A 85 4.19 -6.34 -3.28
N GLY A 86 3.66 -6.63 -4.45
CA GLY A 86 4.24 -7.54 -5.44
C GLY A 86 5.51 -6.97 -6.08
N THR A 87 6.22 -7.82 -6.81
CA THR A 87 7.49 -7.48 -7.48
C THR A 87 7.31 -6.67 -8.77
N GLY A 88 6.07 -6.32 -9.13
CA GLY A 88 5.76 -5.53 -10.33
C GLY A 88 5.93 -4.02 -10.16
N VAL A 89 6.32 -3.55 -8.96
CA VAL A 89 6.56 -2.13 -8.68
C VAL A 89 7.78 -1.66 -9.45
N ARG A 90 7.63 -0.54 -10.18
CA ARG A 90 8.69 0.07 -10.99
C ARG A 90 8.92 1.52 -10.61
N ASP A 91 10.13 1.98 -10.84
CA ASP A 91 10.48 3.41 -10.78
C ASP A 91 9.83 4.18 -11.95
N ARG A 92 10.08 5.50 -12.03
CA ARG A 92 9.57 6.32 -13.14
C ARG A 92 10.21 6.02 -14.50
N ARG A 93 11.35 5.32 -14.52
CA ARG A 93 12.09 4.94 -15.73
C ARG A 93 11.73 3.53 -16.19
N GLY A 94 10.95 2.78 -15.41
CA GLY A 94 10.43 1.46 -15.74
C GLY A 94 11.28 0.30 -15.23
N VAL A 95 12.24 0.57 -14.33
CA VAL A 95 13.10 -0.42 -13.66
C VAL A 95 12.43 -0.95 -12.40
#